data_AF-F0JA10-F1
#
_entry.id   AF-F0JA10-F1
#
_cell.length_a   1.000
_cell.length_b   1.000
_cell.length_c   1.000
_cell.angle_alpha   90.00
_cell.angle_beta   90.00
_cell.angle_gamma   90.00
#
_symmetry.space_group_name_H-M   'P 1'
#
loop_
_entity.id
_entity.type
_entity.pdbx_description
1 polymer ?
#
loop_
_entity_poly.entity_id
_entity_poly.type
_entity_poly.pdbx_seq_one_letter_code
_entity_poly.pdbx_strand_id
1 'polypeptide(L)'
;MLIFRLVLLSAAACVMGAYGQLSYHLLEQCRNNQDSLVLSNSRANSAILLTLSQHLPYQGHFHCALTISAPWADGLLFVVRMLNMRWDATRCLDYIKLSDNEQVLLAPLCTARAIGSRFVAMRENRVTLEVVTADSPPSANYTGLNVLFAGYVSRNRCSPNNMCPCLESKVCISRALFCDGIDHCGDGSDEPDDCESVDRHTWIEWTPMLCWMSVYSLFSAVLFKVYSKKKRSFMVFRNL
;
A
#
# COMPACT_ATOMS: atom_id res chain seq x y z
N MET A 1 -21.12 -3.52 -34.82
CA MET A 1 -20.73 -2.44 -33.88
C MET A 1 -20.95 -2.78 -32.40
N LEU A 2 -21.81 -3.75 -32.03
CA LEU A 2 -22.01 -4.14 -30.62
C LEU A 2 -20.83 -4.90 -29.99
N ILE A 3 -20.13 -5.72 -30.79
CA ILE A 3 -19.05 -6.61 -30.32
C ILE A 3 -17.81 -5.83 -29.87
N PHE A 4 -17.53 -4.68 -30.49
CA PHE A 4 -16.39 -3.83 -30.13
C PHE A 4 -16.54 -3.15 -28.76
N ARG A 5 -17.78 -2.90 -28.31
CA ARG A 5 -18.04 -2.33 -26.99
C ARG A 5 -17.94 -3.35 -25.86
N LEU A 6 -18.25 -4.62 -26.12
CA LEU A 6 -18.13 -5.70 -25.13
C LEU A 6 -16.66 -6.07 -24.84
N VAL A 7 -15.79 -6.01 -25.85
CA VAL A 7 -14.35 -6.33 -25.71
C VAL A 7 -13.59 -5.26 -24.91
N LEU A 8 -14.01 -3.99 -25.00
CA LEU A 8 -13.42 -2.91 -24.20
C LEU A 8 -13.83 -2.97 -22.72
N LEU A 9 -15.03 -3.45 -22.41
CA LEU A 9 -15.50 -3.62 -21.03
C LEU A 9 -14.82 -4.78 -20.31
N SER A 10 -14.39 -5.83 -21.01
CA SER A 10 -13.65 -6.96 -20.39
C SER A 10 -12.18 -6.66 -20.11
N ALA A 11 -11.57 -5.71 -20.83
CA ALA A 11 -10.17 -5.31 -20.59
C ALA A 11 -10.00 -4.47 -19.32
N ALA A 12 -11.01 -3.69 -18.92
CA ALA A 12 -10.95 -2.85 -17.72
C ALA A 12 -11.10 -3.64 -16.40
N ALA A 13 -11.65 -4.85 -16.45
CA ALA A 13 -11.92 -5.65 -15.25
C ALA A 13 -10.72 -6.52 -14.78
N CYS A 14 -9.61 -6.54 -15.52
CA CYS A 14 -8.47 -7.43 -15.26
C CYS A 14 -7.25 -6.71 -14.66
N VAL A 15 -7.48 -5.63 -13.91
CA VAL A 15 -6.48 -4.99 -13.04
C VAL A 15 -7.02 -5.00 -11.62
N MET A 16 -7.22 -6.20 -11.05
CA MET A 16 -7.53 -6.33 -9.62
C MET A 16 -6.69 -7.47 -9.04
N GLY A 17 -5.82 -7.12 -8.09
CA GLY A 17 -5.27 -8.07 -7.14
C GLY A 17 -3.75 -8.26 -7.14
N ALA A 18 -2.95 -7.19 -7.28
CA ALA A 18 -1.64 -7.21 -6.64
C ALA A 18 -1.88 -7.13 -5.13
N TYR A 19 -1.63 -8.22 -4.41
CA TYR A 19 -1.62 -8.25 -2.93
C TYR A 19 -0.43 -7.42 -2.45
N GLY A 20 -0.60 -6.10 -2.41
CA GLY A 20 0.29 -5.17 -1.77
C GLY A 20 -0.37 -4.65 -0.50
N GLN A 21 0.40 -4.49 0.57
CA GLN A 21 0.00 -3.68 1.71
C GLN A 21 -0.48 -2.30 1.22
N LEU A 22 -1.49 -1.76 1.89
CA LEU A 22 -2.00 -0.43 1.56
C LEU A 22 -0.86 0.59 1.74
N SER A 23 -0.40 1.19 0.65
CA SER A 23 0.56 2.30 0.66
C SER A 23 -0.16 3.61 0.35
N TYR A 24 0.18 4.66 1.09
CA TYR A 24 -0.37 5.99 0.89
C TYR A 24 0.76 7.03 0.82
N HIS A 25 0.79 7.78 -0.28
CA HIS A 25 1.74 8.85 -0.53
C HIS A 25 1.07 10.18 -0.20
N LEU A 26 1.54 10.83 0.86
CA LEU A 26 0.85 11.97 1.46
C LEU A 26 0.70 13.14 0.48
N LEU A 27 1.78 13.53 -0.19
CA LEU A 27 1.78 14.69 -1.09
C LEU A 27 0.88 14.50 -2.31
N GLU A 28 0.79 13.28 -2.82
CA GLU A 28 0.05 12.98 -4.03
C GLU A 28 -1.42 12.63 -3.77
N GLN A 29 -1.75 12.07 -2.60
CA GLN A 29 -3.08 11.52 -2.33
C GLN A 29 -3.92 12.36 -1.37
N CYS A 30 -3.31 13.18 -0.50
CA CYS A 30 -4.07 14.00 0.45
C CYS A 30 -4.81 15.13 -0.28
N ARG A 31 -6.14 15.15 -0.15
CA ARG A 31 -7.00 16.14 -0.81
C ARG A 31 -7.40 17.22 0.18
N ASN A 32 -7.42 18.49 -0.24
CA ASN A 32 -7.95 19.61 0.55
C ASN A 32 -7.38 19.71 1.99
N ASN A 33 -6.11 19.36 2.18
CA ASN A 33 -5.40 19.36 3.48
C ASN A 33 -5.97 18.40 4.55
N GLN A 34 -6.92 17.54 4.21
CA GLN A 34 -7.48 16.58 5.15
C GLN A 34 -7.96 15.30 4.45
N ASP A 35 -7.63 14.15 5.00
CA ASP A 35 -8.13 12.86 4.50
C ASP A 35 -8.35 11.88 5.67
N SER A 36 -9.05 10.78 5.40
CA SER A 36 -9.32 9.75 6.40
C SER A 36 -9.16 8.34 5.84
N LEU A 37 -8.50 7.49 6.61
CA LEU A 37 -8.25 6.09 6.26
C LEU A 37 -8.75 5.18 7.37
N VAL A 38 -9.43 4.11 6.97
CA VAL A 38 -10.00 3.12 7.88
C VAL A 38 -9.32 1.80 7.63
N LEU A 39 -8.58 1.31 8.62
CA LEU A 39 -7.96 -0.01 8.63
C LEU A 39 -9.01 -1.05 8.99
N SER A 40 -9.03 -2.15 8.26
CA SER A 40 -9.95 -3.27 8.48
C SER A 40 -9.22 -4.50 9.01
N ASN A 41 -9.94 -5.36 9.73
CA ASN A 41 -9.39 -6.63 10.24
C ASN A 41 -9.22 -7.71 9.14
N SER A 42 -9.13 -7.30 7.87
CA SER A 42 -9.15 -8.21 6.71
C SER A 42 -7.81 -8.16 5.98
N ARG A 43 -7.04 -9.24 6.08
CA ARG A 43 -5.80 -9.45 5.32
C ARG A 43 -4.82 -8.26 5.47
N ALA A 44 -4.28 -7.72 4.39
CA ALA A 44 -3.26 -6.66 4.37
C ALA A 44 -3.78 -5.25 4.72
N ASN A 45 -5.10 -5.07 4.91
CA ASN A 45 -5.69 -3.76 5.23
C ASN A 45 -5.73 -3.46 6.74
N SER A 46 -5.18 -4.35 7.57
CA SER A 46 -5.01 -4.12 9.01
C SER A 46 -3.85 -3.20 9.33
N ALA A 47 -3.03 -2.86 8.33
CA ALA A 47 -1.95 -1.91 8.43
C ALA A 47 -1.87 -1.03 7.18
N ILE A 48 -1.16 0.09 7.31
CA ILE A 48 -0.92 1.02 6.23
C ILE A 48 0.50 1.58 6.29
N LEU A 49 1.16 1.61 5.14
CA LEU A 49 2.46 2.23 4.95
C LEU A 49 2.26 3.66 4.42
N LEU A 50 2.73 4.64 5.17
CA LEU A 50 2.67 6.05 4.79
C LEU A 50 4.05 6.52 4.38
N THR A 51 4.14 7.12 3.21
CA THR A 51 5.35 7.77 2.74
C THR A 51 5.05 9.22 2.38
N LEU A 52 6.05 10.09 2.49
CA LEU A 52 5.82 11.50 2.20
C LEU A 52 5.48 11.73 0.72
N SER A 53 6.32 11.22 -0.16
CA SER A 53 6.30 11.47 -1.61
C SER A 53 6.86 10.26 -2.35
N GLN A 54 6.43 10.04 -3.59
CA GLN A 54 7.06 9.09 -4.51
C GLN A 54 8.35 9.65 -5.13
N HIS A 55 8.50 10.98 -5.11
CA HIS A 55 9.57 11.71 -5.77
C HIS A 55 10.46 12.41 -4.74
N LEU A 56 11.77 12.31 -4.93
CA LEU A 56 12.77 13.02 -4.13
C LEU A 56 13.46 14.11 -4.97
N PRO A 57 13.75 15.29 -4.37
CA PRO A 57 13.30 15.74 -3.05
C PRO A 57 11.78 15.94 -3.00
N TYR A 58 11.18 15.78 -1.82
CA TYR A 58 9.75 16.00 -1.62
C TYR A 58 9.39 17.48 -1.76
N GLN A 59 8.13 17.80 -2.06
CA GLN A 59 7.71 19.20 -2.27
C GLN A 59 7.52 19.96 -0.96
N GLY A 60 7.82 21.26 -0.98
CA GLY A 60 7.47 22.20 0.10
C GLY A 60 6.02 22.67 0.04
N HIS A 61 5.63 23.53 0.97
CA HIS A 61 4.31 24.15 1.06
C HIS A 61 3.15 23.14 1.12
N PHE A 62 3.29 22.12 1.97
CA PHE A 62 2.30 21.07 2.12
C PHE A 62 1.82 20.97 3.57
N HIS A 63 0.51 20.92 3.76
CA HIS A 63 -0.13 20.67 5.05
C HIS A 63 -1.26 19.66 4.87
N CYS A 64 -1.16 18.53 5.56
CA CYS A 64 -2.19 17.49 5.53
C CYS A 64 -2.45 16.94 6.92
N ALA A 65 -3.72 16.86 7.29
CA ALA A 65 -4.21 16.15 8.46
C ALA A 65 -4.87 14.83 8.03
N LEU A 66 -4.14 13.72 8.17
CA LEU A 66 -4.61 12.38 7.83
C LEU A 66 -5.14 11.68 9.08
N THR A 67 -6.44 11.38 9.10
CA THR A 67 -7.06 10.63 10.22
C THR A 67 -7.06 9.14 9.92
N ILE A 68 -6.39 8.35 10.76
CA ILE A 68 -6.27 6.90 10.63
C ILE A 68 -7.09 6.27 11.75
N SER A 69 -7.97 5.34 11.40
CA SER A 69 -8.81 4.63 12.37
C SER A 69 -8.79 3.13 12.14
N ALA A 70 -8.79 2.35 13.21
CA ALA A 70 -8.91 0.89 13.19
C ALA A 70 -10.02 0.46 14.17
N PRO A 71 -11.30 0.52 13.79
CA PRO A 71 -12.43 0.30 14.71
C PRO A 71 -12.45 -1.08 15.37
N TRP A 72 -11.78 -2.06 14.78
CA TRP A 72 -11.68 -3.44 15.27
C TRP A 72 -10.54 -3.65 16.29
N ALA A 73 -9.59 -2.70 16.37
CA ALA A 73 -8.38 -2.80 17.17
C ALA A 73 -8.58 -2.18 18.57
N ASP A 74 -7.75 -2.62 19.53
CA ASP A 74 -7.65 -1.96 20.84
C ASP A 74 -6.88 -0.64 20.76
N GLY A 75 -6.00 -0.50 19.77
CA GLY A 75 -5.16 0.66 19.59
C GLY A 75 -4.38 0.58 18.28
N LEU A 76 -3.52 1.58 18.06
CA LEU A 76 -2.69 1.68 16.87
C LEU A 76 -1.21 1.59 17.25
N LEU A 77 -0.49 0.71 16.55
CA LEU A 77 0.95 0.59 16.62
C LEU A 77 1.56 1.47 15.54
N PHE A 78 2.27 2.50 15.96
CA PHE A 78 3.00 3.42 15.08
C PHE A 78 4.45 3.00 15.00
N VAL A 79 4.94 2.67 13.80
CA VAL A 79 6.31 2.24 13.55
C VAL A 79 7.01 3.24 12.64
N VAL A 80 8.18 3.71 13.06
CA VAL A 80 9.01 4.62 12.26
C VAL A 80 10.12 3.84 11.58
N ARG A 81 9.99 3.67 10.26
CA ARG A 81 11.01 3.00 9.44
C ARG A 81 12.10 3.97 9.02
N MET A 82 11.70 5.17 8.59
CA MET A 82 12.60 6.25 8.23
C MET A 82 11.93 7.59 8.52
N LEU A 83 12.65 8.49 9.17
CA LEU A 83 12.22 9.87 9.39
C LEU A 83 13.43 10.79 9.29
N ASN A 84 13.47 11.54 8.19
CA ASN A 84 14.53 12.45 7.81
C ASN A 84 13.91 13.68 7.12
N MET A 85 13.23 14.49 7.94
CA MET A 85 12.58 15.72 7.55
C MET A 85 13.54 16.90 7.74
N ARG A 86 13.32 17.99 7.00
CA ARG A 86 14.12 19.21 7.10
C ARG A 86 14.03 19.83 8.49
N TRP A 87 15.18 20.12 9.08
CA TRP A 87 15.29 20.78 10.37
C TRP A 87 16.43 21.80 10.36
N ASP A 88 16.36 22.76 11.28
CA ASP A 88 17.47 23.65 11.63
C ASP A 88 17.97 23.33 13.05
N ALA A 89 19.09 23.89 13.48
CA ALA A 89 19.69 23.58 14.78
C ALA A 89 18.77 23.81 16.00
N THR A 90 17.64 24.50 15.83
CA THR A 90 16.73 24.93 16.89
C THR A 90 15.32 24.34 16.78
N ARG A 91 14.87 23.94 15.58
CA ARG A 91 13.49 23.47 15.34
C ARG A 91 13.36 22.60 14.08
N CYS A 92 12.30 21.81 14.07
CA CYS A 92 11.83 21.12 12.87
C CYS A 92 11.15 22.14 11.94
N LEU A 93 11.65 22.27 10.70
CA LEU A 93 11.01 23.10 9.67
C LEU A 93 9.89 22.32 8.97
N ASP A 94 10.16 21.04 8.69
CA ASP A 94 9.16 20.09 8.23
C ASP A 94 9.00 19.03 9.32
N TYR A 95 7.77 18.65 9.66
CA TYR A 95 7.52 17.76 10.79
C TYR A 95 6.26 16.93 10.61
N ILE A 96 6.19 15.89 11.43
CA ILE A 96 4.96 15.14 11.71
C ILE A 96 4.54 15.32 13.15
N LYS A 97 3.24 15.24 13.42
CA LYS A 97 2.67 15.29 14.77
C LYS A 97 1.50 14.30 14.83
N LEU A 98 1.33 13.64 15.97
CA LEU A 98 0.17 12.77 16.22
C LEU A 98 -0.73 13.41 17.27
N SER A 99 -2.02 13.38 17.00
CA SER A 99 -3.05 13.88 17.92
C SER A 99 -4.29 12.99 17.92
N ASP A 100 -5.05 13.01 19.01
CA ASP A 100 -6.40 12.45 19.08
C ASP A 100 -7.34 13.55 19.59
N ASN A 101 -8.34 13.93 18.79
CA ASN A 101 -9.31 14.98 19.11
C ASN A 101 -8.68 16.22 19.76
N GLU A 102 -7.61 16.76 19.14
CA GLU A 102 -6.81 17.91 19.59
C GLU A 102 -5.80 17.65 20.74
N GLN A 103 -5.90 16.52 21.43
CA GLN A 103 -4.87 16.12 22.39
C GLN A 103 -3.62 15.63 21.66
N VAL A 104 -2.47 16.24 21.94
CA VAL A 104 -1.19 15.86 21.33
C VAL A 104 -0.72 14.54 21.95
N LEU A 105 -0.68 13.49 21.14
CA LEU A 105 -0.15 12.17 21.51
C LEU A 105 1.38 12.12 21.32
N LEU A 106 1.86 12.75 20.25
CA LEU A 106 3.27 12.82 19.91
C LEU A 106 3.60 14.24 19.45
N ALA A 107 4.56 14.88 20.14
CA ALA A 107 5.05 16.20 19.79
C ALA A 107 5.64 16.23 18.37
N PRO A 108 5.79 17.40 17.73
CA PRO A 108 6.37 17.52 16.40
C PRO A 108 7.73 16.82 16.26
N LEU A 109 7.86 15.94 15.26
CA LEU A 109 9.05 15.17 14.96
C LEU A 109 9.55 15.42 13.54
N CYS A 110 10.87 15.60 13.41
CA CYS A 110 11.55 15.65 12.12
C CYS A 110 12.65 14.59 11.97
N THR A 111 13.04 13.92 13.05
CA THR A 111 14.08 12.89 13.04
C THR A 111 13.66 11.69 13.88
N ALA A 112 14.03 10.48 13.45
CA ALA A 112 13.73 9.26 14.20
C ALA A 112 14.38 9.23 15.59
N ARG A 113 15.48 9.97 15.80
CA ARG A 113 16.21 10.01 17.08
C ARG A 113 15.37 10.58 18.23
N ALA A 114 14.32 11.36 17.90
CA ALA A 114 13.48 12.01 18.90
C ALA A 114 12.50 11.04 19.61
N ILE A 115 12.22 9.85 19.05
CA ILE A 115 11.26 8.90 19.64
C ILE A 115 11.93 7.96 20.65
N GLY A 116 13.26 7.75 20.55
CA GLY A 116 14.00 6.83 21.42
C GLY A 116 13.76 5.34 21.14
N SER A 117 12.62 4.98 20.56
CA SER A 117 12.26 3.64 20.07
C SER A 117 11.86 3.67 18.59
N ARG A 118 11.83 2.49 17.94
CA ARG A 118 11.35 2.34 16.55
C ARG A 118 9.83 2.30 16.43
N PHE A 119 9.13 2.07 17.54
CA PHE A 119 7.67 1.96 17.56
C PHE A 119 7.06 2.61 18.81
N VAL A 120 5.77 2.94 18.72
CA VAL A 120 4.93 3.47 19.81
C VAL A 120 3.56 2.80 19.73
N ALA A 121 3.14 2.10 20.79
CA ALA A 121 1.81 1.52 20.90
C ALA A 121 0.84 2.53 21.55
N MET A 122 -0.05 3.12 20.76
CA MET A 122 -1.06 4.08 21.21
C MET A 122 -2.35 3.35 21.57
N ARG A 123 -2.99 3.75 22.67
CA ARG A 123 -4.24 3.13 23.13
C ARG A 123 -5.45 3.59 22.32
N GLU A 124 -5.27 4.64 21.55
CA GLU A 124 -6.29 5.23 20.69
C GLU A 124 -6.40 4.40 19.42
N ASN A 125 -7.62 3.96 19.10
CA ASN A 125 -7.91 3.26 17.85
C ASN A 125 -8.22 4.24 16.69
N ARG A 126 -8.09 5.54 16.93
CA ARG A 126 -8.20 6.62 15.96
C ARG A 126 -7.20 7.72 16.30
N VAL A 127 -6.39 8.10 15.33
CA VAL A 127 -5.37 9.14 15.49
C VAL A 127 -5.30 10.01 14.23
N THR A 128 -4.96 11.27 14.41
CA THR A 128 -4.72 12.21 13.32
C THR A 128 -3.23 12.48 13.21
N LEU A 129 -2.65 12.05 12.09
CA LEU A 129 -1.30 12.39 11.65
C LEU A 129 -1.33 13.71 10.90
N GLU A 130 -0.73 14.73 11.49
CA GLU A 130 -0.52 16.02 10.88
C GLU A 130 0.88 16.08 10.28
N VAL A 131 0.99 16.38 8.99
CA VAL A 131 2.26 16.53 8.27
C VAL A 131 2.34 17.93 7.69
N VAL A 132 3.42 18.64 8.01
CA VAL A 132 3.65 20.02 7.59
C VAL A 132 5.04 20.14 6.98
N THR A 133 5.13 20.75 5.80
CA THR A 133 6.38 21.14 5.15
C THR A 133 6.43 22.65 4.95
N ALA A 134 7.59 23.26 5.16
CA ALA A 134 7.79 24.68 4.92
C ALA A 134 7.78 25.02 3.42
N ASP A 135 7.64 26.31 3.09
CA ASP A 135 7.24 26.79 1.76
C ASP A 135 8.15 26.38 0.59
N SER A 136 9.43 26.15 0.85
CA SER A 136 10.40 25.74 -0.18
C SER A 136 10.68 24.24 -0.13
N PRO A 137 10.97 23.59 -1.27
CA PRO A 137 11.44 22.21 -1.26
C PRO A 137 12.79 22.09 -0.51
N PRO A 138 13.05 20.95 0.14
CA PRO A 138 14.29 20.71 0.86
C PRO A 138 15.44 20.33 -0.09
N SER A 139 16.65 20.28 0.46
CA SER A 139 17.80 19.64 -0.22
C SER A 139 17.55 18.13 -0.44
N ALA A 140 18.19 17.55 -1.45
CA ALA A 140 18.13 16.12 -1.76
C ALA A 140 18.57 15.19 -0.61
N ASN A 141 19.27 15.73 0.40
CA ASN A 141 19.66 15.00 1.61
C ASN A 141 18.47 14.63 2.51
N TYR A 142 17.33 15.30 2.35
CA TYR A 142 16.12 15.02 3.13
C TYR A 142 15.20 14.08 2.36
N THR A 143 15.07 12.87 2.88
CA THR A 143 14.31 11.78 2.25
C THR A 143 12.85 11.73 2.68
N GLY A 144 12.45 12.58 3.63
CA GLY A 144 11.08 12.69 4.10
C GLY A 144 10.75 11.68 5.19
N LEU A 145 9.62 10.99 5.05
CA LEU A 145 9.16 10.01 6.03
C LEU A 145 8.71 8.71 5.36
N ASN A 146 8.89 7.62 6.08
CA ASN A 146 8.33 6.32 5.84
C ASN A 146 7.93 5.73 7.21
N VAL A 147 6.63 5.76 7.49
CA VAL A 147 6.05 5.32 8.76
C VAL A 147 4.92 4.34 8.49
N LEU A 148 4.64 3.49 9.46
CA LEU A 148 3.65 2.44 9.35
C LEU A 148 2.69 2.51 10.53
N PHE A 149 1.41 2.32 10.26
CA PHE A 149 0.38 2.14 11.28
C PHE A 149 -0.22 0.75 11.15
N ALA A 150 -0.26 -0.01 12.24
CA ALA A 150 -0.96 -1.29 12.31
C ALA A 150 -1.99 -1.25 13.44
N GLY A 151 -3.20 -1.75 13.19
CA GLY A 151 -4.14 -2.02 14.28
C GLY A 151 -3.61 -3.17 15.14
N TYR A 152 -3.64 -3.02 16.46
CA TYR A 152 -3.27 -4.08 17.39
C TYR A 152 -4.40 -4.44 18.35
N VAL A 153 -4.35 -5.67 18.86
CA VAL A 153 -5.14 -6.11 20.02
C VAL A 153 -4.22 -6.36 21.21
N SER A 154 -4.72 -6.10 22.41
CA SER A 154 -4.01 -6.34 23.66
C SER A 154 -3.64 -7.82 23.78
N ARG A 155 -2.51 -8.14 24.41
CA ARG A 155 -2.02 -9.52 24.56
C ARG A 155 -3.04 -10.50 25.14
N ASN A 156 -3.92 -10.04 26.03
CA ASN A 156 -4.96 -10.87 26.63
C ASN A 156 -6.04 -11.33 25.61
N ARG A 157 -6.16 -10.65 24.47
CA ARG A 157 -7.10 -10.99 23.38
C ARG A 157 -6.38 -11.57 22.15
N CYS A 158 -5.10 -11.88 22.31
CA CYS A 158 -4.28 -12.46 21.25
C CYS A 158 -4.69 -13.91 21.00
N SER A 159 -5.37 -14.15 19.88
CA SER A 159 -5.72 -15.51 19.46
C SER A 159 -4.59 -16.08 18.58
N PRO A 160 -3.98 -17.22 18.93
CA PRO A 160 -2.84 -17.78 18.18
C PRO A 160 -3.19 -18.15 16.73
N ASN A 161 -4.47 -18.38 16.44
CA ASN A 161 -4.92 -18.79 15.10
C ASN A 161 -4.98 -17.61 14.11
N ASN A 162 -5.26 -16.39 14.59
CA ASN A 162 -5.59 -15.26 13.73
C ASN A 162 -4.73 -14.01 13.99
N MET A 163 -3.89 -14.02 15.03
CA MET A 163 -3.04 -12.90 15.41
C MET A 163 -1.59 -13.34 15.52
N CYS A 164 -0.66 -12.41 15.29
CA CYS A 164 0.77 -12.58 15.50
C CYS A 164 1.23 -11.72 16.68
N PRO A 165 1.94 -12.26 17.67
CA PRO A 165 2.44 -11.49 18.80
C PRO A 165 3.71 -10.69 18.44
N CYS A 166 3.67 -9.38 18.71
CA CYS A 166 4.88 -8.57 18.76
C CYS A 166 5.61 -8.80 20.10
N LEU A 167 6.92 -9.05 20.06
CA LEU A 167 7.66 -9.52 21.23
C LEU A 167 8.02 -8.39 22.20
N GLU A 168 8.46 -7.25 21.72
CA GLU A 168 8.91 -6.12 22.52
C GLU A 168 7.75 -5.27 23.03
N SER A 169 6.84 -4.88 22.13
CA SER A 169 5.64 -4.07 22.44
C SER A 169 4.56 -4.82 23.23
N LYS A 170 4.64 -6.15 23.31
CA LYS A 170 3.67 -7.03 23.99
C LYS A 170 2.23 -6.85 23.49
N VAL A 171 2.04 -6.47 22.24
CA VAL A 171 0.73 -6.45 21.57
C VAL A 171 0.64 -7.55 20.54
N CYS A 172 -0.52 -7.71 19.91
CA CYS A 172 -0.68 -8.62 18.78
C CYS A 172 -1.30 -7.91 17.59
N ILE A 173 -0.75 -8.18 16.42
CA ILE A 173 -1.22 -7.66 15.14
C ILE A 173 -1.92 -8.77 14.35
N SER A 174 -2.60 -8.43 13.26
CA SER A 174 -3.23 -9.40 12.36
C SER A 174 -2.21 -10.42 11.85
N ARG A 175 -2.55 -11.71 11.86
CA ARG A 175 -1.70 -12.78 11.31
C ARG A 175 -1.43 -12.61 9.81
N ALA A 176 -2.24 -11.83 9.10
CA ALA A 176 -1.99 -11.55 7.68
C ALA A 176 -0.79 -10.63 7.43
N LEU A 177 -0.25 -10.01 8.49
CA LEU A 177 0.97 -9.19 8.46
C LEU A 177 2.21 -9.99 8.86
N PHE A 178 2.07 -11.30 9.10
CA PHE A 178 3.19 -12.18 9.44
C PHE A 178 3.86 -12.70 8.17
N CYS A 179 5.20 -12.60 8.09
CA CYS A 179 6.00 -13.00 6.94
C CYS A 179 5.53 -12.37 5.61
N ASP A 180 5.14 -11.09 5.62
CA ASP A 180 4.80 -10.35 4.42
C ASP A 180 5.96 -9.49 3.87
N GLY A 181 7.11 -9.54 4.55
CA GLY A 181 8.36 -8.86 4.21
C GLY A 181 8.47 -7.46 4.79
N ILE A 182 7.57 -7.07 5.70
CA ILE A 182 7.52 -5.74 6.30
C ILE A 182 7.42 -5.87 7.81
N ASP A 183 8.37 -5.26 8.51
CA ASP A 183 8.39 -5.21 9.98
C ASP A 183 7.27 -4.28 10.49
N HIS A 184 6.11 -4.87 10.80
CA HIS A 184 4.95 -4.19 11.36
C HIS A 184 5.04 -4.02 12.86
N CYS A 185 5.82 -4.86 13.55
CA CYS A 185 6.01 -4.75 14.98
C CYS A 185 7.04 -3.66 15.35
N GLY A 186 7.97 -3.34 14.44
CA GLY A 186 9.11 -2.46 14.66
C GLY A 186 10.29 -3.13 15.40
N ASP A 187 10.12 -4.39 15.78
CA ASP A 187 11.08 -5.25 16.47
C ASP A 187 11.46 -6.50 15.64
N GLY A 188 10.90 -6.65 14.43
CA GLY A 188 11.12 -7.76 13.52
C GLY A 188 10.48 -9.10 13.93
N SER A 189 9.69 -9.15 15.00
CA SER A 189 9.12 -10.41 15.50
C SER A 189 8.05 -11.02 14.61
N ASP A 190 7.45 -10.23 13.71
CA ASP A 190 6.55 -10.67 12.67
C ASP A 190 7.25 -11.17 11.39
N GLU A 191 8.57 -11.00 11.30
CA GLU A 191 9.41 -11.34 10.14
C GLU A 191 10.64 -12.18 10.56
N PRO A 192 10.46 -13.37 11.17
CA PRO A 192 11.58 -14.24 11.52
C PRO A 192 12.34 -14.76 10.28
N ASP A 193 13.63 -15.09 10.44
CA ASP A 193 14.46 -15.63 9.35
C ASP A 193 13.91 -16.94 8.73
N ASP A 194 13.15 -17.71 9.51
CA ASP A 194 12.47 -18.95 9.10
C ASP A 194 11.05 -18.69 8.54
N CYS A 195 10.75 -17.44 8.18
CA CYS A 195 9.76 -17.21 7.15
C CYS A 195 10.28 -17.93 5.90
N GLU A 196 9.78 -19.14 5.65
CA GLU A 196 9.63 -19.59 4.27
C GLU A 196 8.87 -18.45 3.63
N SER A 197 9.59 -17.56 2.94
CA SER A 197 8.96 -16.56 2.09
C SER A 197 7.92 -17.37 1.35
N VAL A 198 6.65 -17.03 1.50
CA VAL A 198 5.62 -17.62 0.66
C VAL A 198 6.03 -17.17 -0.72
N ASP A 199 6.89 -17.99 -1.31
CA ASP A 199 7.64 -17.70 -2.49
C ASP A 199 6.52 -17.59 -3.49
N ARG A 200 6.30 -16.35 -3.91
CA ARG A 200 5.10 -15.94 -4.62
C ARG A 200 5.00 -16.87 -5.79
N HIS A 201 4.14 -17.87 -5.67
CA HIS A 201 3.98 -18.87 -6.69
C HIS A 201 3.41 -18.12 -7.89
N THR A 202 4.32 -17.73 -8.79
CA THR A 202 4.11 -16.96 -10.01
C THR A 202 3.32 -17.82 -11.00
N TRP A 203 2.04 -18.07 -10.69
CA TRP A 203 1.10 -18.69 -11.62
C TRP A 203 0.40 -17.65 -12.51
N ILE A 204 0.89 -16.41 -12.56
CA ILE A 204 0.24 -15.30 -13.27
C ILE A 204 1.26 -14.45 -14.07
N GLU A 205 2.21 -15.08 -14.76
CA GLU A 205 2.91 -14.40 -15.90
C GLU A 205 2.41 -14.90 -17.26
N TRP A 206 1.74 -16.06 -17.31
CA TRP A 206 1.19 -16.59 -18.56
C TRP A 206 -0.22 -16.10 -18.85
N THR A 207 -0.93 -15.47 -17.91
CA THR A 207 -2.31 -14.97 -18.11
C THR A 207 -2.43 -13.95 -19.24
N PRO A 208 -1.54 -12.96 -19.38
CA PRO A 208 -1.51 -12.10 -20.56
C PRO A 208 -1.24 -12.93 -21.82
N MET A 209 -0.30 -13.88 -21.76
CA MET A 209 0.03 -14.73 -22.90
C MET A 209 -1.15 -15.62 -23.34
N LEU A 210 -1.84 -16.27 -22.42
CA LEU A 210 -3.01 -17.11 -22.67
C LEU A 210 -4.19 -16.28 -23.20
N CYS A 211 -4.39 -15.06 -22.70
CA CYS A 211 -5.35 -14.11 -23.28
C CYS A 211 -4.99 -13.77 -24.73
N TRP A 212 -3.73 -13.44 -25.02
CA TRP A 212 -3.30 -13.13 -26.38
C TRP A 212 -3.40 -14.34 -27.32
N MET A 213 -3.08 -15.55 -26.85
CA MET A 213 -3.25 -16.78 -27.62
C MET A 213 -4.71 -17.05 -27.99
N SER A 214 -5.66 -16.75 -27.09
CA SER A 214 -7.10 -16.88 -27.37
C SER A 214 -7.57 -15.87 -28.44
N VAL A 215 -7.07 -14.63 -28.39
CA VAL A 215 -7.38 -13.59 -29.38
C VAL A 215 -6.82 -13.95 -30.75
N TYR A 216 -5.55 -14.40 -30.82
CA TYR A 216 -4.94 -14.83 -32.09
C TYR A 216 -5.64 -16.06 -32.69
N SER A 217 -6.07 -17.01 -31.86
CA SER A 217 -6.83 -18.18 -32.32
C SER A 217 -8.15 -17.76 -32.99
N LEU A 218 -8.91 -16.84 -32.37
CA LEU A 218 -10.15 -16.32 -32.96
C LEU A 218 -9.89 -15.54 -34.26
N PHE A 219 -8.86 -14.69 -34.31
CA PHE A 219 -8.50 -13.95 -35.52
C PHE A 219 -8.09 -14.88 -36.68
N SER A 220 -7.26 -15.88 -36.40
CA SER A 220 -6.83 -16.85 -37.42
C SER A 220 -7.98 -17.71 -37.95
N ALA A 221 -8.93 -18.13 -37.10
CA ALA A 221 -10.13 -18.85 -37.53
C ALA A 221 -11.03 -18.01 -38.46
N VAL A 222 -11.16 -16.70 -38.20
CA VAL A 222 -11.90 -15.77 -39.06
C VAL A 222 -11.20 -15.61 -40.40
N LEU A 223 -9.88 -15.37 -40.40
CA LEU A 223 -9.09 -15.26 -41.64
C LEU A 223 -9.14 -16.55 -42.45
N PHE A 224 -9.09 -17.72 -41.80
CA PHE A 224 -9.21 -19.03 -42.47
C PHE A 224 -10.61 -19.22 -43.09
N LYS A 225 -11.69 -18.82 -42.41
CA LYS A 225 -13.05 -18.82 -42.99
C LYS A 225 -13.16 -17.90 -44.21
N VAL A 226 -12.55 -16.72 -44.19
CA VAL A 226 -12.55 -15.79 -45.34
C VAL A 226 -11.71 -16.34 -46.49
N TYR A 227 -10.52 -16.86 -46.21
CA TYR A 227 -9.62 -17.45 -47.19
C TYR A 227 -10.23 -18.69 -47.85
N SER A 228 -10.82 -19.61 -47.06
CA SER A 228 -11.50 -20.80 -47.58
C SER A 228 -12.72 -20.47 -48.46
N LYS A 229 -13.50 -19.44 -48.11
CA LYS A 229 -14.56 -18.92 -48.99
C LYS A 229 -14.00 -18.41 -50.32
N LYS A 230 -12.90 -17.64 -50.29
CA LYS A 230 -12.25 -17.12 -51.49
C LYS A 230 -11.67 -18.22 -52.38
N LYS A 231 -11.07 -19.27 -51.79
CA LYS A 231 -10.52 -20.41 -52.54
C LYS A 231 -11.62 -21.28 -53.19
N ARG A 232 -12.80 -21.44 -52.53
CA ARG A 232 -13.97 -22.11 -53.15
C ARG A 232 -14.47 -21.35 -54.38
N SER A 233 -14.54 -20.02 -54.34
CA SER A 233 -14.94 -19.22 -55.51
C SER A 233 -13.93 -19.30 -56.66
N PHE A 234 -12.63 -19.41 -56.37
CA PHE A 234 -11.60 -19.51 -57.41
C PHE A 234 -11.54 -20.91 -58.07
N MET A 235 -11.87 -21.99 -57.35
CA MET A 235 -11.96 -23.33 -57.96
C MET A 235 -13.16 -23.48 -58.91
N VAL A 236 -14.28 -22.83 -58.63
CA VAL A 236 -15.46 -22.86 -59.52
C VAL A 236 -15.16 -22.19 -60.87
N PHE A 237 -14.29 -21.19 -60.90
CA PHE A 237 -13.93 -20.47 -62.13
C PHE A 237 -12.88 -21.19 -63.00
N ARG A 238 -12.27 -22.28 -62.51
CA ARG A 238 -11.21 -23.01 -63.23
C ARG A 238 -11.70 -24.28 -63.95
N ASN A 239 -12.97 -24.63 -63.79
CA ASN A 239 -13.63 -25.78 -64.43
C ASN A 239 -14.72 -25.33 -65.44
N LEU A 240 -14.59 -24.12 -66.00
CA LEU A 240 -15.37 -23.62 -67.13
C LEU A 240 -14.43 -23.31 -68.29
#